data_AF-A0A543JIP4-F1
#
_entry.id   AF-A0A543JIP4-F1
#
_cell.length_a   1.000
_cell.length_b   1.000
_cell.length_c   1.000
_cell.angle_alpha   90.00
_cell.angle_beta   90.00
_cell.angle_gamma   90.00
#
_symmetry.space_group_name_H-M   'P 1'
#
loop_
_entity.id
_entity.type
_entity.pdbx_description
1 polymer ?
#
loop_
_entity_poly.entity_id
_entity_poly.type
_entity_poly.pdbx_seq_one_letter_code
_entity_poly.pdbx_strand_id
1 'polypeptide(L)'
;METRSIATMKRNRRITWGAGVGIGVGLIGLPLVFIALWPGVDHSPWDVNTMILATGVALCTTSYISGRISVAAVTQHRPRPVSPPTRRPYLVVGGSLVVAVLCLLLALAS
;
A
#
# COMPACT_ATOMS: atom_id res chain seq x y z
N MET A 1 -14.78 7.64 -17.96
CA MET A 1 -14.52 7.33 -16.53
C MET A 1 -13.85 8.54 -15.90
N GLU A 2 -14.57 9.28 -15.05
CA GLU A 2 -13.94 10.35 -14.25
C GLU A 2 -13.04 9.72 -13.19
N THR A 3 -11.72 9.80 -13.36
CA THR A 3 -10.75 9.50 -12.31
C THR A 3 -10.84 10.57 -11.21
N ARG A 4 -11.87 10.49 -10.38
CA ARG A 4 -11.98 11.30 -9.16
C ARG A 4 -10.94 10.77 -8.17
N SER A 5 -9.76 11.37 -8.23
CA SER A 5 -8.70 11.20 -7.26
C SER A 5 -9.27 11.34 -5.85
N ILE A 6 -8.81 10.50 -4.91
CA ILE A 6 -9.17 10.65 -3.50
C ILE A 6 -8.85 12.07 -3.03
N ALA A 7 -7.86 12.74 -3.62
CA ALA A 7 -7.54 14.14 -3.37
C ALA A 7 -8.67 15.13 -3.72
N THR A 8 -9.55 14.85 -4.68
CA THR A 8 -10.68 15.72 -5.08
C THR A 8 -12.00 15.38 -4.37
N MET A 9 -12.02 14.36 -3.50
CA MET A 9 -13.22 14.01 -2.72
C MET A 9 -13.49 15.02 -1.59
N LYS A 10 -14.76 15.16 -1.20
CA LYS A 10 -15.17 15.93 0.01
C LYS A 10 -14.38 15.45 1.23
N ARG A 11 -13.99 16.38 2.12
CA ARG A 11 -13.15 16.13 3.32
C ARG A 11 -13.57 14.90 4.12
N ASN A 12 -14.85 14.79 4.50
CA ASN A 12 -15.35 13.64 5.27
C ASN A 12 -15.13 12.32 4.53
N ARG A 13 -15.32 12.30 3.20
CA ARG A 13 -15.11 11.11 2.40
C ARG A 13 -13.63 10.71 2.36
N ARG A 14 -12.70 11.68 2.28
CA ARG A 14 -11.25 11.40 2.38
C ARG A 14 -10.87 10.79 3.73
N ILE A 15 -11.46 11.27 4.82
CA ILE A 15 -11.20 10.77 6.17
C ILE A 15 -11.71 9.33 6.30
N THR A 16 -13.00 9.10 6.00
CA THR A 16 -13.63 7.78 6.17
C THR A 16 -13.04 6.74 5.21
N TRP A 17 -12.89 7.07 3.93
CA TRP A 17 -12.32 6.13 2.96
C TRP A 17 -10.83 5.93 3.14
N GLY A 18 -10.05 6.99 3.38
CA GLY A 18 -8.61 6.83 3.59
C GLY A 18 -8.29 6.05 4.87
N ALA A 19 -9.11 6.18 5.92
CA ALA A 19 -8.95 5.44 7.18
C ALA A 19 -9.41 3.99 7.01
N GLY A 20 -10.57 3.77 6.41
CA GLY A 20 -11.08 2.43 6.13
C GLY A 20 -10.17 1.63 5.20
N VAL A 21 -9.76 2.22 4.07
CA VAL A 21 -8.79 1.60 3.15
C VAL A 21 -7.43 1.44 3.82
N GLY A 22 -7.00 2.42 4.61
CA GLY A 22 -5.73 2.33 5.35
C GLY A 22 -5.70 1.15 6.29
N ILE A 23 -6.69 1.05 7.17
CA ILE A 23 -6.74 -0.03 8.15
C ILE A 23 -6.96 -1.38 7.46
N GLY A 24 -7.94 -1.47 6.54
CA GLY A 24 -8.26 -2.72 5.87
C GLY A 24 -7.10 -3.28 5.06
N VAL A 25 -6.48 -2.47 4.20
CA VAL A 25 -5.35 -2.89 3.38
C VAL A 25 -4.12 -3.19 4.24
N GLY A 26 -3.91 -2.43 5.32
CA GLY A 26 -2.81 -2.67 6.27
C GLY A 26 -2.94 -3.98 7.02
N LEU A 27 -4.15 -4.35 7.44
CA LEU A 27 -4.44 -5.62 8.12
C LEU A 27 -4.22 -6.85 7.24
N ILE A 28 -4.29 -6.69 5.91
CA ILE A 28 -3.97 -7.76 4.96
C ILE A 28 -2.47 -7.77 4.64
N GLY A 29 -1.88 -6.60 4.37
CA GLY A 29 -0.48 -6.50 3.97
C GLY A 29 0.51 -6.90 5.06
N LEU A 30 0.23 -6.53 6.32
CA LEU A 30 1.17 -6.70 7.42
C LEU A 30 1.41 -8.19 7.75
N PRO A 31 0.39 -9.07 7.86
CA PRO A 31 0.61 -10.52 7.97
C PRO A 31 1.41 -11.11 6.82
N LEU A 32 1.17 -10.67 5.57
CA LEU A 32 1.91 -11.18 4.40
C LEU A 32 3.41 -10.86 4.48
N VAL A 33 3.76 -9.65 4.94
CA VAL A 33 5.16 -9.27 5.18
C VAL A 33 5.78 -10.13 6.29
N PHE A 34 5.07 -10.37 7.39
CA PHE A 34 5.57 -11.18 8.50
C PHE A 34 5.79 -12.64 8.13
N ILE A 35 4.85 -13.24 7.41
CA ILE A 35 4.97 -14.63 6.91
C ILE A 35 6.15 -14.72 5.95
N ALA A 36 6.25 -13.76 5.02
CA ALA A 36 7.33 -13.79 4.06
C ALA A 36 8.70 -13.57 4.71
N LEU A 37 8.85 -12.75 5.76
CA LEU A 37 10.13 -12.52 6.45
C LEU A 37 10.49 -13.60 7.48
N TRP A 38 9.71 -14.67 7.59
CA TRP A 38 9.92 -15.69 8.61
C TRP A 38 11.27 -16.42 8.41
N PRO A 39 12.10 -16.57 9.46
CA PRO A 39 13.36 -17.29 9.36
C PRO A 39 13.09 -18.77 9.09
N GLY A 40 13.32 -19.20 7.85
CA GLY A 40 12.98 -20.54 7.34
C GLY A 40 12.23 -20.52 6.01
N VAL A 41 11.84 -19.34 5.53
CA VAL A 41 11.26 -19.15 4.20
C VAL A 41 12.37 -18.87 3.18
N ASP A 42 12.33 -19.53 2.03
CA ASP A 42 13.25 -19.24 0.94
C ASP A 42 12.81 -17.99 0.17
N HIS A 43 13.72 -17.04 0.00
CA HIS A 43 13.48 -15.77 -0.72
C HIS A 43 14.09 -15.79 -2.12
N SER A 44 14.03 -16.92 -2.80
CA SER A 44 14.52 -16.97 -4.17
C SER A 44 13.78 -15.92 -5.02
N PRO A 45 14.45 -15.18 -5.90
CA PRO A 45 13.85 -14.05 -6.63
C PRO A 45 12.69 -14.44 -7.55
N TRP A 46 12.40 -15.73 -7.69
CA TRP A 46 11.36 -16.30 -8.54
C TRP A 46 10.32 -17.09 -7.74
N ASP A 47 10.45 -17.13 -6.42
CA ASP A 47 9.60 -17.94 -5.55
C ASP A 47 8.32 -17.19 -5.14
N VAL A 48 7.27 -17.96 -4.85
CA VAL A 48 5.97 -17.51 -4.35
C VAL A 48 6.14 -16.68 -3.08
N ASN A 49 7.15 -16.97 -2.26
CA ASN A 49 7.45 -16.20 -1.05
C ASN A 49 7.91 -14.76 -1.36
N THR A 50 8.68 -14.56 -2.43
CA THR A 50 9.10 -13.24 -2.90
C THR A 50 7.90 -12.46 -3.46
N MET A 51 6.99 -13.15 -4.16
CA MET A 51 5.70 -12.57 -4.57
C MET A 51 4.87 -12.12 -3.36
N ILE A 52 4.75 -12.95 -2.33
CA ILE A 52 4.00 -12.66 -1.10
C ILE A 52 4.60 -11.45 -0.39
N LEU A 53 5.94 -11.38 -0.28
CA LEU A 53 6.65 -10.24 0.28
C LEU A 53 6.35 -8.95 -0.48
N ALA A 54 6.52 -8.98 -1.80
CA ALA A 54 6.30 -7.82 -2.67
C ALA A 54 4.84 -7.34 -2.61
N THR A 55 3.89 -8.28 -2.55
CA THR A 55 2.46 -7.98 -2.37
C THR A 55 2.20 -7.35 -1.01
N GLY A 56 2.76 -7.90 0.06
CA GLY A 56 2.66 -7.36 1.42
C GLY A 56 3.20 -5.92 1.49
N VAL A 57 4.36 -5.65 0.88
CA VAL A 57 4.95 -4.30 0.79
C VAL A 57 4.04 -3.34 0.01
N ALA A 58 3.45 -3.78 -1.10
CA ALA A 58 2.53 -2.97 -1.89
C ALA A 58 1.28 -2.57 -1.08
N LEU A 59 0.69 -3.51 -0.35
CA LEU A 59 -0.48 -3.30 0.49
C LEU A 59 -0.15 -2.39 1.68
N CYS A 60 0.94 -2.64 2.41
CA CYS A 60 1.39 -1.78 3.50
C CYS A 60 1.68 -0.35 3.04
N THR A 61 2.30 -0.18 1.87
CA THR A 61 2.59 1.16 1.33
C THR A 61 1.30 1.86 0.87
N THR A 62 0.34 1.13 0.31
CA THR A 62 -0.99 1.66 -0.02
C THR A 62 -1.74 2.10 1.23
N SER A 63 -1.68 1.29 2.30
CA SER A 63 -2.23 1.61 3.62
C SER A 63 -1.62 2.89 4.21
N TYR A 64 -0.30 3.05 4.09
CA TYR A 64 0.39 4.27 4.51
C TYR A 64 -0.10 5.50 3.73
N ILE A 65 -0.23 5.40 2.40
CA ILE A 65 -0.69 6.49 1.55
C ILE A 65 -2.11 6.92 1.96
N SER A 66 -3.04 5.96 2.09
CA SER A 66 -4.42 6.27 2.44
C SER A 66 -4.55 6.82 3.87
N GLY A 67 -3.78 6.29 4.82
CA GLY A 67 -3.69 6.82 6.18
C GLY A 67 -3.17 8.26 6.21
N ARG A 68 -2.10 8.57 5.47
CA ARG A 68 -1.55 9.93 5.36
C ARG A 68 -2.55 10.90 4.73
N ILE A 69 -3.32 10.47 3.74
CA ILE A 69 -4.38 11.29 3.13
C ILE A 69 -5.49 11.58 4.15
N SER A 70 -5.90 10.60 4.94
CA SER A 70 -6.88 10.81 6.02
C SER A 70 -6.37 11.78 7.07
N VAL A 71 -5.14 11.58 7.56
CA VAL A 71 -4.55 12.46 8.57
C VAL A 71 -4.40 13.90 8.05
N ALA A 72 -3.98 14.07 6.80
CA ALA A 72 -3.94 15.39 6.15
C ALA A 72 -5.34 16.03 6.08
N ALA A 73 -6.38 15.26 5.72
CA ALA A 73 -7.76 15.75 5.69
C ALA A 73 -8.34 16.08 7.09
N VAL A 74 -7.93 15.35 8.13
CA VAL A 74 -8.31 15.64 9.52
C VAL A 74 -7.65 16.95 9.97
N THR A 75 -6.37 17.13 9.67
CA THR A 75 -5.53 18.22 10.19
C THR A 75 -5.54 19.50 9.36
N GLN A 76 -6.26 19.54 8.24
CA GLN A 76 -6.27 20.67 7.29
C GLN A 76 -6.63 22.07 7.86
N HIS A 77 -7.30 22.14 9.03
CA HIS A 77 -7.65 23.40 9.70
C HIS A 77 -6.91 23.62 11.02
N ARG A 78 -5.87 22.81 11.30
CA ARG A 78 -5.04 22.98 12.49
C ARG A 78 -3.86 23.92 12.20
N PRO A 79 -3.24 24.51 13.25
CA PRO A 79 -2.10 25.41 13.10
C PRO A 79 -0.88 24.77 12.40
N ARG A 80 -0.78 23.44 12.45
CA ARG A 80 0.27 22.64 11.79
C ARG A 80 -0.37 21.47 11.03
N PRO A 81 -0.86 21.69 9.80
CA PRO A 81 -1.50 20.64 9.01
C PRO A 81 -0.47 19.62 8.53
N VAL A 82 -0.82 18.33 8.55
CA VAL A 82 0.03 17.27 8.03
C VAL A 82 -0.02 17.29 6.51
N SER A 83 1.16 17.32 5.87
CA SER A 83 1.25 17.29 4.42
C SER A 83 0.81 15.92 3.85
N PRO A 84 0.10 15.92 2.71
CA PRO A 84 -0.22 14.69 1.98
C PRO A 84 1.06 13.94 1.58
N PRO A 85 0.96 12.64 1.25
CA PRO A 85 2.12 11.84 0.86
C PRO A 85 2.80 12.41 -0.38
N THR A 86 4.13 12.31 -0.42
CA THR A 86 4.94 12.70 -1.59
C THR A 86 4.81 11.66 -2.72
N ARG A 87 5.49 11.87 -3.85
CA ARG A 87 5.44 10.91 -4.98
C ARG A 87 6.15 9.58 -4.69
N ARG A 88 7.10 9.55 -3.75
CA ARG A 88 7.94 8.36 -3.49
C ARG A 88 7.12 7.12 -3.07
N PRO A 89 6.18 7.19 -2.11
CA PRO A 89 5.31 6.06 -1.78
C PRO A 89 4.55 5.47 -2.98
N TYR A 90 4.11 6.30 -3.93
CA TYR A 90 3.39 5.81 -5.11
C TYR A 90 4.30 5.01 -6.04
N LEU A 91 5.57 5.41 -6.17
CA LEU A 91 6.57 4.64 -6.90
C LEU A 91 6.88 3.31 -6.21
N VAL A 92 6.93 3.29 -4.88
CA VAL A 92 7.14 2.06 -4.10
C VAL A 92 5.98 1.10 -4.31
N VAL A 93 4.72 1.54 -4.17
CA VAL A 93 3.54 0.69 -4.46
C VAL A 93 3.60 0.12 -5.87
N GLY A 94 3.84 0.97 -6.86
CA GLY A 94 3.91 0.54 -8.26
C GLY A 94 5.03 -0.46 -8.51
N GLY A 95 6.24 -0.16 -8.02
CA GLY A 95 7.41 -1.04 -8.17
C GLY A 95 7.21 -2.39 -7.48
N SER A 96 6.72 -2.41 -6.25
CA SER A 96 6.46 -3.67 -5.53
C SER A 96 5.35 -4.49 -6.19
N LEU A 97 4.33 -3.84 -6.76
CA LEU A 97 3.27 -4.54 -7.50
C LEU A 97 3.79 -5.16 -8.80
N VAL A 98 4.65 -4.45 -9.54
CA VAL A 98 5.29 -5.00 -10.75
C VAL A 98 6.14 -6.22 -10.40
N VAL A 99 6.93 -6.15 -9.33
CA VAL A 99 7.73 -7.30 -8.86
C VAL A 99 6.83 -8.46 -8.47
N ALA A 100 5.74 -8.21 -7.74
CA ALA A 100 4.78 -9.26 -7.38
C ALA A 100 4.16 -9.93 -8.61
N VAL A 101 3.72 -9.14 -9.60
CA VAL A 101 3.14 -9.67 -10.85
C VAL A 101 4.17 -10.46 -11.64
N LEU A 102 5.41 -9.99 -11.76
CA LEU A 102 6.48 -10.71 -12.45
C LEU A 102 6.77 -12.06 -11.78
N CYS A 103 6.86 -12.09 -10.45
CA CYS A 103 7.04 -13.34 -9.71
C CYS A 103 5.87 -14.30 -9.93
N LEU A 104 4.63 -13.79 -9.91
CA LEU A 104 3.43 -14.60 -10.18
C LEU A 104 3.46 -15.20 -11.60
N LEU A 105 3.79 -14.40 -12.60
CA LEU A 105 3.84 -14.86 -14.00
C LEU A 105 4.92 -15.92 -14.20
N LEU A 106 6.08 -15.77 -13.56
CA LEU A 106 7.15 -16.76 -13.63
C LEU A 106 6.75 -18.06 -12.92
N ALA A 107 6.13 -17.97 -11.74
CA ALA A 107 5.64 -19.13 -11.01
C ALA A 107 4.51 -19.88 -11.75
N LEU A 108 3.71 -19.17 -12.56
CA LEU A 108 2.69 -19.79 -13.41
C LEU A 108 3.26 -20.43 -14.69
N ALA A 109 4.45 -20.00 -15.11
CA ALA A 109 5.11 -20.50 -16.33
C ALA A 109 6.05 -21.68 -16.10
N SER A 110 6.39 -21.96 -14.83
CA SER A 110 7.19 -23.11 -14.37
C SER A 110 6.32 -24.31 -14.06
#